data_AF-A0A971BGT3-F1
#
_entry.id   AF-A0A971BGT3-F1
#
_cell.length_a   1.000
_cell.length_b   1.000
_cell.length_c   1.000
_cell.angle_alpha   90.00
_cell.angle_beta   90.00
_cell.angle_gamma   90.00
#
_symmetry.space_group_name_H-M   'P 1'
#
loop_
_entity.id
_entity.type
_entity.pdbx_description
1 polymer ?
#
loop_
_entity_poly.entity_id
_entity_poly.type
_entity_poly.pdbx_seq_one_letter_code
_entity_poly.pdbx_strand_id
1 'polypeptide(L)'
;PGLTVSASDGKLHFSWTPLSGKSVTYNGMTYKSFKYYKVVASQTNPAPVYPDDGYLYVGSNYGTSSWSVDPSGGNYNKSPTLESGVPYYFAVTYVFDNGKFTTNTISTTVPVFEETPATAMTAPQLNVSVSGNSLNFSWTTLPDRTVSYNGKTYSDFNYYKIVASKTDSTPVYPDDGYIYYTSDTWSSGWSVDPSSGGYNKSPKLEAGQTYYFAVTYVFGNGKFVSNTVSATVPGSSAPPASAFSSPSLSVSSNGGMLSFYWSPLPSGSVVYNGTAYEDFMYYKVVASGTNPNPVYPDDGYICVQSDLGASGWSTTPADAGLESGKTYYFAITYVFGNGKFVSNTVQLTAP
;
A
#
# COMPACT_ATOMS: atom_id res chain seq x y z
N PRO A 1 36.52 -28.52 2.26
CA PRO A 1 36.72 -27.16 2.83
C PRO A 1 36.66 -27.23 4.35
N GLY A 2 37.64 -26.67 5.04
CA GLY A 2 37.69 -26.64 6.50
C GLY A 2 37.10 -25.34 7.02
N LEU A 3 36.26 -25.40 8.06
CA LEU A 3 35.80 -24.28 8.87
C LEU A 3 36.59 -24.25 10.18
N THR A 4 36.97 -23.06 10.61
CA THR A 4 37.38 -22.73 11.97
C THR A 4 36.49 -21.63 12.53
N VAL A 5 36.24 -21.69 13.83
CA VAL A 5 35.46 -20.67 14.56
C VAL A 5 36.21 -20.33 15.83
N SER A 6 36.36 -19.04 16.13
CA SER A 6 36.95 -18.56 17.38
C SER A 6 36.08 -17.47 18.00
N ALA A 7 36.08 -17.42 19.33
CA ALA A 7 35.43 -16.40 20.13
C ALA A 7 36.50 -15.46 20.70
N SER A 8 36.46 -14.17 20.36
CA SER A 8 37.38 -13.15 20.88
C SER A 8 36.75 -11.77 20.81
N ASP A 9 37.10 -10.87 21.72
CA ASP A 9 36.61 -9.48 21.75
C ASP A 9 35.07 -9.36 21.69
N GLY A 10 34.38 -10.28 22.37
CA GLY A 10 32.91 -10.35 22.37
C GLY A 10 32.28 -10.82 21.06
N LYS A 11 33.07 -11.24 20.07
CA LYS A 11 32.62 -11.62 18.72
C LYS A 11 32.92 -13.08 18.40
N LEU A 12 32.14 -13.62 17.47
CA LEU A 12 32.48 -14.87 16.79
C LEU A 12 33.16 -14.57 15.46
N HIS A 13 34.31 -15.19 15.24
CA HIS A 13 35.08 -15.09 14.01
C HIS A 13 35.07 -16.45 13.31
N PHE A 14 34.63 -16.44 12.06
CA PHE A 14 34.54 -17.59 11.19
C PHE A 14 35.58 -17.46 10.09
N SER A 15 36.32 -18.53 9.82
CA SER A 15 37.23 -18.63 8.69
C SER A 15 37.09 -19.99 8.04
N TRP A 16 37.01 -20.03 6.72
CA TRP A 16 36.85 -21.27 5.97
C TRP A 16 37.63 -21.24 4.66
N THR A 17 37.92 -22.43 4.13
CA THR A 17 38.58 -22.55 2.83
C THR A 17 37.67 -21.99 1.71
N PRO A 18 38.06 -20.92 0.99
CA PRO A 18 37.26 -20.39 -0.11
C PRO A 18 37.25 -21.37 -1.29
N LEU A 19 36.24 -21.25 -2.16
CA LEU A 19 36.23 -22.01 -3.41
C LEU A 19 37.14 -21.31 -4.43
N SER A 20 37.89 -22.10 -5.21
CA SER A 20 38.74 -21.58 -6.30
C SER A 20 37.94 -21.18 -7.55
N GLY A 21 36.65 -21.51 -7.60
CA GLY A 21 35.75 -21.16 -8.70
C GLY A 21 34.31 -21.59 -8.43
N LYS A 22 33.45 -21.47 -9.45
CA LYS A 22 32.03 -21.83 -9.36
C LYS A 22 31.75 -23.34 -9.37
N SER A 23 32.79 -24.16 -9.53
CA SER A 23 32.70 -25.61 -9.53
C SER A 23 33.76 -26.19 -8.59
N VAL A 24 33.42 -27.24 -7.86
CA VAL A 24 34.32 -27.90 -6.90
C VAL A 24 34.02 -29.39 -6.83
N THR A 25 35.06 -30.21 -6.71
CA THR A 25 34.90 -31.64 -6.40
C THR A 25 35.06 -31.84 -4.91
N TYR A 26 34.05 -32.43 -4.27
CA TYR A 26 34.02 -32.71 -2.84
C TYR A 26 33.44 -34.10 -2.59
N ASN A 27 34.14 -34.91 -1.80
CA ASN A 27 33.80 -36.32 -1.51
C ASN A 27 33.43 -37.13 -2.78
N GLY A 28 34.22 -36.99 -3.85
CA GLY A 28 34.03 -37.72 -5.10
C GLY A 28 32.91 -37.21 -6.02
N MET A 29 32.13 -36.21 -5.60
CA MET A 29 31.10 -35.57 -6.42
C MET A 29 31.55 -34.20 -6.91
N THR A 30 31.30 -33.90 -8.18
CA THR A 30 31.55 -32.58 -8.77
C THR A 30 30.29 -31.72 -8.67
N TYR A 31 30.38 -30.63 -7.89
CA TYR A 31 29.37 -29.59 -7.78
C TYR A 31 29.66 -28.48 -8.78
N LYS A 32 28.64 -27.99 -9.47
CA LYS A 32 28.76 -27.00 -10.56
C LYS A 32 27.82 -25.83 -10.35
N SER A 33 28.22 -24.66 -10.84
CA SER A 33 27.40 -23.44 -10.82
C SER A 33 27.00 -23.03 -9.40
N PHE A 34 28.00 -22.68 -8.59
CA PHE A 34 27.82 -22.13 -7.25
C PHE A 34 26.76 -21.00 -7.22
N LYS A 35 25.87 -21.06 -6.24
CA LYS A 35 24.81 -20.07 -6.00
C LYS A 35 25.11 -19.19 -4.80
N TYR A 36 25.23 -19.82 -3.64
CA TYR A 36 25.48 -19.17 -2.35
C TYR A 36 25.97 -20.19 -1.33
N TYR A 37 26.51 -19.72 -0.21
CA TYR A 37 26.77 -20.52 0.97
C TYR A 37 26.05 -19.91 2.18
N LYS A 38 25.84 -20.73 3.19
CA LYS A 38 25.27 -20.32 4.47
C LYS A 38 26.14 -20.79 5.63
N VAL A 39 26.44 -19.89 6.57
CA VAL A 39 27.00 -20.28 7.88
C VAL A 39 25.83 -20.74 8.72
N VAL A 40 25.71 -22.04 8.96
CA VAL A 40 24.61 -22.68 9.69
C VAL A 40 24.98 -22.87 11.15
N ALA A 41 23.98 -22.80 12.02
CA ALA A 41 24.15 -22.95 13.46
C ALA A 41 23.01 -23.75 14.08
N SER A 42 23.34 -24.59 15.06
CA SER A 42 22.35 -25.33 15.84
C SER A 42 22.87 -25.55 17.27
N GLN A 43 22.01 -25.36 18.25
CA GLN A 43 22.34 -25.63 19.65
C GLN A 43 22.32 -27.14 19.95
N THR A 44 21.49 -27.89 19.21
CA THR A 44 21.18 -29.29 19.52
C THR A 44 21.63 -30.26 18.43
N ASN A 45 21.77 -29.81 17.17
CA ASN A 45 22.21 -30.68 16.08
C ASN A 45 23.75 -30.63 15.94
N PRO A 46 24.49 -31.72 16.19
CA PRO A 46 25.94 -31.77 16.03
C PRO A 46 26.43 -31.79 14.57
N ALA A 47 25.52 -31.87 13.60
CA ALA A 47 25.80 -31.77 12.17
C ALA A 47 24.83 -30.80 11.49
N PRO A 48 24.90 -29.49 11.84
CA PRO A 48 23.94 -28.53 11.34
C PRO A 48 24.06 -28.38 9.82
N VAL A 49 22.92 -28.33 9.13
CA VAL A 49 22.88 -28.26 7.66
C VAL A 49 21.70 -27.43 7.17
N TYR A 50 21.90 -26.63 6.13
CA TYR A 50 20.81 -25.92 5.49
C TYR A 50 20.02 -26.84 4.54
N PRO A 51 18.68 -26.83 4.50
CA PRO A 51 17.76 -25.93 5.22
C PRO A 51 17.21 -26.49 6.54
N ASP A 52 17.69 -27.65 6.99
CA ASP A 52 17.12 -28.35 8.14
C ASP A 52 17.42 -27.61 9.46
N ASP A 53 18.55 -26.89 9.51
CA ASP A 53 18.93 -25.97 10.59
C ASP A 53 18.93 -24.52 10.13
N GLY A 54 18.89 -23.61 11.12
CA GLY A 54 19.00 -22.18 10.90
C GLY A 54 20.40 -21.74 10.45
N TYR A 55 20.49 -20.50 9.98
CA TYR A 55 21.73 -19.91 9.49
C TYR A 55 21.94 -18.47 9.93
N LEU A 56 23.21 -18.17 10.19
CA LEU A 56 23.81 -16.92 10.66
C LEU A 56 24.40 -16.07 9.52
N TYR A 57 24.63 -16.64 8.36
CA TYR A 57 25.16 -15.85 7.25
C TYR A 57 24.75 -16.43 5.93
N VAL A 58 24.57 -15.56 4.94
CA VAL A 58 24.41 -15.97 3.54
C VAL A 58 25.33 -15.11 2.70
N GLY A 59 26.11 -15.76 1.84
CA GLY A 59 27.02 -15.10 0.91
C GLY A 59 26.92 -15.72 -0.47
N SER A 60 26.95 -14.89 -1.50
CA SER A 60 26.89 -15.30 -2.92
C SER A 60 28.23 -15.15 -3.65
N ASN A 61 29.28 -14.69 -2.97
CA ASN A 61 30.63 -14.65 -3.50
C ASN A 61 31.41 -15.90 -3.06
N TYR A 62 31.72 -16.79 -4.00
CA TYR A 62 32.42 -18.06 -3.73
C TYR A 62 33.85 -17.88 -3.18
N GLY A 63 34.46 -16.70 -3.38
CA GLY A 63 35.80 -16.38 -2.92
C GLY A 63 35.86 -15.86 -1.47
N THR A 64 34.73 -15.56 -0.84
CA THR A 64 34.73 -15.15 0.57
C THR A 64 35.14 -16.32 1.46
N SER A 65 36.07 -16.05 2.38
CA SER A 65 36.68 -17.04 3.27
C SER A 65 36.54 -16.71 4.76
N SER A 66 35.95 -15.58 5.12
CA SER A 66 35.81 -15.21 6.52
C SER A 66 34.62 -14.29 6.75
N TRP A 67 34.15 -14.30 7.99
CA TRP A 67 33.09 -13.43 8.47
C TRP A 67 33.18 -13.31 9.99
N SER A 68 32.78 -12.17 10.55
CA SER A 68 32.73 -11.98 12.00
C SER A 68 31.43 -11.34 12.40
N VAL A 69 30.93 -11.71 13.57
CA VAL A 69 29.64 -11.26 14.09
C VAL A 69 29.74 -10.91 15.55
N ASP A 70 29.08 -9.82 15.89
CA ASP A 70 28.76 -9.49 17.26
C ASP A 70 27.43 -10.18 17.61
N PRO A 71 27.45 -11.24 18.44
CA PRO A 71 26.24 -11.94 18.86
C PRO A 71 25.32 -11.08 19.74
N SER A 72 25.79 -9.95 20.29
CA SER A 72 24.98 -9.03 21.11
C SER A 72 24.14 -8.04 20.28
N GLY A 73 24.46 -7.87 19.00
CA GLY A 73 23.83 -6.86 18.15
C GLY A 73 22.44 -7.24 17.67
N GLY A 74 21.38 -6.65 18.24
CA GLY A 74 19.97 -6.81 17.84
C GLY A 74 19.59 -6.33 16.42
N ASN A 75 20.58 -6.04 15.56
CA ASN A 75 20.41 -5.75 14.13
C ASN A 75 20.58 -7.01 13.26
N TYR A 76 20.65 -8.17 13.88
CA TYR A 76 21.01 -9.41 13.24
C TYR A 76 19.77 -10.24 12.88
N ASN A 77 19.21 -9.99 11.70
CA ASN A 77 17.96 -10.61 11.23
C ASN A 77 18.15 -12.06 10.75
N LYS A 78 18.45 -13.00 11.66
CA LYS A 78 18.69 -14.42 11.33
C LYS A 78 18.31 -15.36 12.49
N SER A 79 17.88 -16.57 12.13
CA SER A 79 17.54 -17.66 13.05
C SER A 79 18.59 -18.77 12.92
N PRO A 80 19.13 -19.34 14.02
CA PRO A 80 18.74 -19.07 15.41
C PRO A 80 19.40 -17.80 15.99
N THR A 81 18.76 -17.21 16.99
CA THR A 81 19.41 -16.26 17.90
C THR A 81 20.40 -17.01 18.79
N LEU A 82 21.59 -16.44 18.99
CA LEU A 82 22.65 -17.06 19.78
C LEU A 82 22.53 -16.65 21.25
N GLU A 83 22.42 -17.62 22.14
CA GLU A 83 22.41 -17.38 23.58
C GLU A 83 23.84 -17.18 24.11
N SER A 84 24.04 -16.15 24.94
CA SER A 84 25.35 -15.79 25.51
C SER A 84 25.88 -16.90 26.42
N GLY A 85 27.17 -17.24 26.29
CA GLY A 85 27.81 -18.27 27.14
C GLY A 85 27.38 -19.71 26.84
N VAL A 86 26.56 -19.94 25.81
CA VAL A 86 26.06 -21.27 25.43
C VAL A 86 26.87 -21.85 24.25
N PRO A 87 27.18 -23.16 24.25
CA PRO A 87 27.81 -23.82 23.11
C PRO A 87 26.83 -24.05 21.95
N TYR A 88 27.31 -23.82 20.74
CA TYR A 88 26.61 -24.10 19.49
C TYR A 88 27.51 -24.86 18.52
N TYR A 89 26.90 -25.66 17.66
CA TYR A 89 27.53 -26.30 16.52
C TYR A 89 27.40 -25.40 15.28
N PHE A 90 28.50 -25.23 14.55
CA PHE A 90 28.59 -24.38 13.37
C PHE A 90 29.16 -25.14 12.19
N ALA A 91 28.61 -24.91 10.99
CA ALA A 91 29.16 -25.41 9.74
C ALA A 91 28.89 -24.42 8.59
N VAL A 92 29.45 -24.68 7.40
CA VAL A 92 29.12 -23.92 6.18
C VAL A 92 28.48 -24.86 5.16
N THR A 93 27.24 -24.60 4.77
CA THR A 93 26.56 -25.31 3.67
C THR A 93 26.72 -24.52 2.38
N TYR A 94 27.37 -25.11 1.38
CA TYR A 94 27.49 -24.55 0.02
C TYR A 94 26.38 -25.11 -0.87
N VAL A 95 25.75 -24.24 -1.66
CA VAL A 95 24.63 -24.57 -2.55
C VAL A 95 25.01 -24.32 -4.00
N PHE A 96 24.69 -25.29 -4.85
CA PHE A 96 25.00 -25.36 -6.28
C PHE A 96 23.75 -25.76 -7.06
N ASP A 97 23.81 -25.70 -8.40
CA ASP A 97 22.68 -26.16 -9.24
C ASP A 97 22.38 -27.65 -9.07
N ASN A 98 23.42 -28.47 -8.88
CA ASN A 98 23.29 -29.92 -8.84
C ASN A 98 23.35 -30.51 -7.42
N GLY A 99 23.22 -29.68 -6.39
CA GLY A 99 23.16 -30.15 -5.00
C GLY A 99 23.80 -29.19 -4.00
N LYS A 100 24.07 -29.71 -2.81
CA LYS A 100 24.70 -28.99 -1.70
C LYS A 100 25.66 -29.91 -0.96
N PHE A 101 26.64 -29.34 -0.29
CA PHE A 101 27.45 -30.05 0.70
C PHE A 101 27.77 -29.12 1.88
N THR A 102 28.10 -29.72 3.02
CA THR A 102 28.44 -29.01 4.25
C THR A 102 29.88 -29.31 4.66
N THR A 103 30.57 -28.33 5.24
CA THR A 103 31.93 -28.49 5.77
C THR A 103 31.96 -29.36 7.03
N ASN A 104 33.14 -29.51 7.64
CA ASN A 104 33.23 -29.98 9.03
C ASN A 104 32.40 -29.06 9.96
N THR A 105 32.00 -29.64 11.10
CA THR A 105 31.34 -28.93 12.18
C THR A 105 32.36 -28.49 13.22
N ILE A 106 32.19 -27.28 13.76
CA ILE A 106 32.93 -26.78 14.92
C ILE A 106 31.93 -26.48 16.04
N SER A 107 32.22 -26.94 17.26
CA SER A 107 31.50 -26.54 18.46
C SER A 107 32.26 -25.42 19.16
N THR A 108 31.62 -24.28 19.39
CA THR A 108 32.21 -23.20 20.20
C THR A 108 31.16 -22.57 21.10
N THR A 109 31.60 -22.08 22.25
CA THR A 109 30.79 -21.27 23.15
C THR A 109 30.67 -19.86 22.59
N VAL A 110 29.45 -19.34 22.53
CA VAL A 110 29.18 -17.94 22.20
C VAL A 110 29.84 -17.07 23.29
N PRO A 111 30.64 -16.05 22.93
CA PRO A 111 31.26 -15.17 23.91
C PRO A 111 30.24 -14.67 24.93
N VAL A 112 30.62 -14.62 26.21
CA VAL A 112 29.80 -13.92 27.20
C VAL A 112 29.81 -12.44 26.84
N PHE A 113 28.63 -11.88 26.63
CA PHE A 113 28.41 -10.47 26.42
C PHE A 113 27.40 -10.00 27.46
N GLU A 114 27.64 -8.81 28.02
CA GLU A 114 26.65 -8.16 28.87
C GLU A 114 25.44 -7.87 27.99
N GLU A 115 24.30 -8.48 28.31
CA GLU A 115 23.05 -8.03 27.73
C GLU A 115 22.89 -6.57 28.12
N THR A 116 22.87 -5.69 27.12
CA THR A 116 22.56 -4.29 27.39
C THR A 116 21.16 -4.30 28.00
N PRO A 117 20.97 -3.84 29.26
CA PRO A 117 19.67 -3.93 29.90
C PRO A 117 18.64 -3.27 29.02
N ALA A 118 17.57 -3.99 28.71
CA ALA A 118 16.53 -3.47 27.84
C ALA A 118 16.04 -2.13 28.38
N THR A 119 16.06 -1.09 27.54
CA THR A 119 15.64 0.24 27.97
C THR A 119 14.19 0.17 28.44
N ALA A 120 13.92 0.64 29.65
CA ALA A 120 12.57 0.67 30.19
C ALA A 120 11.71 1.63 29.36
N MET A 121 10.59 1.12 28.83
CA MET A 121 9.64 1.89 28.06
C MET A 121 8.49 2.34 28.96
N THR A 122 8.11 3.60 28.88
CA THR A 122 6.85 4.09 29.46
C THR A 122 5.67 3.66 28.59
N ALA A 123 4.44 3.74 29.12
CA ALA A 123 3.25 3.33 28.39
C ALA A 123 3.15 4.04 27.02
N PRO A 124 3.23 3.32 25.89
CA PRO A 124 3.23 3.93 24.56
C PRO A 124 1.94 4.69 24.29
N GLN A 125 2.08 5.88 23.71
CA GLN A 125 0.95 6.72 23.35
C GLN A 125 0.79 6.81 21.83
N LEU A 126 -0.46 6.78 21.38
CA LEU A 126 -0.92 7.17 20.05
C LEU A 126 -1.74 8.45 20.19
N ASN A 127 -1.54 9.38 19.26
CA ASN A 127 -2.39 10.52 19.01
C ASN A 127 -2.90 10.48 17.57
N VAL A 128 -4.16 10.85 17.38
CA VAL A 128 -4.79 10.98 16.06
C VAL A 128 -5.44 12.35 15.98
N SER A 129 -5.10 13.13 14.95
CA SER A 129 -5.71 14.43 14.70
C SER A 129 -6.21 14.54 13.26
N VAL A 130 -7.31 15.25 13.09
CA VAL A 130 -7.91 15.52 11.77
C VAL A 130 -7.48 16.91 11.34
N SER A 131 -6.94 17.03 10.12
CA SER A 131 -6.60 18.32 9.50
C SER A 131 -7.02 18.28 8.03
N GLY A 132 -8.03 19.07 7.66
CA GLY A 132 -8.67 18.98 6.35
C GLY A 132 -9.21 17.57 6.10
N ASN A 133 -8.79 16.96 4.98
CA ASN A 133 -9.15 15.60 4.59
C ASN A 133 -8.22 14.52 5.15
N SER A 134 -7.22 14.90 5.95
CA SER A 134 -6.19 13.97 6.43
C SER A 134 -6.37 13.59 7.90
N LEU A 135 -6.18 12.29 8.17
CA LEU A 135 -5.88 11.78 9.50
C LEU A 135 -4.36 11.80 9.70
N ASN A 136 -3.92 12.41 10.78
CA ASN A 136 -2.52 12.51 11.17
C ASN A 136 -2.30 11.71 12.45
N PHE A 137 -1.39 10.76 12.38
CA PHE A 137 -1.04 9.85 13.46
C PHE A 137 0.33 10.23 13.99
N SER A 138 0.50 10.24 15.30
CA SER A 138 1.82 10.29 15.95
C SER A 138 1.88 9.36 17.14
N TRP A 139 3.00 8.67 17.31
CA TRP A 139 3.15 7.66 18.36
C TRP A 139 4.51 7.70 19.05
N THR A 140 4.58 7.09 20.24
CA THR A 140 5.83 6.92 21.00
C THR A 140 6.79 6.03 20.22
N THR A 141 7.94 6.57 19.81
CA THR A 141 9.02 5.79 19.19
C THR A 141 9.68 4.87 20.20
N LEU A 142 10.26 3.79 19.72
CA LEU A 142 11.11 2.94 20.53
C LEU A 142 12.49 3.58 20.70
N PRO A 143 13.03 3.62 21.93
CA PRO A 143 14.40 4.08 22.17
C PRO A 143 15.43 3.09 21.60
N ASP A 144 15.06 1.81 21.48
CA ASP A 144 15.90 0.72 20.98
C ASP A 144 15.02 -0.43 20.44
N ARG A 145 15.62 -1.35 19.66
CA ARG A 145 14.99 -2.57 19.14
C ARG A 145 14.66 -3.60 20.23
N THR A 146 15.20 -3.39 21.44
CA THR A 146 14.93 -4.19 22.63
C THR A 146 14.48 -3.27 23.78
N VAL A 147 13.30 -3.55 24.36
CA VAL A 147 12.71 -2.74 25.43
C VAL A 147 12.11 -3.60 26.53
N SER A 148 12.07 -3.06 27.75
CA SER A 148 11.30 -3.66 28.85
C SER A 148 10.00 -2.91 29.04
N TYR A 149 8.87 -3.63 29.01
CA TYR A 149 7.54 -3.06 29.21
C TYR A 149 6.67 -4.03 30.03
N ASN A 150 6.00 -3.50 31.05
CA ASN A 150 5.17 -4.28 32.00
C ASN A 150 5.85 -5.54 32.56
N GLY A 151 7.14 -5.44 32.89
CA GLY A 151 7.92 -6.54 33.47
C GLY A 151 8.32 -7.64 32.48
N LYS A 152 8.11 -7.43 31.17
CA LYS A 152 8.56 -8.32 30.10
C LYS A 152 9.56 -7.62 29.19
N THR A 153 10.63 -8.32 28.83
CA THR A 153 11.57 -7.89 27.78
C THR A 153 11.05 -8.28 26.40
N TYR A 154 10.97 -7.31 25.50
CA TYR A 154 10.63 -7.47 24.10
C TYR A 154 11.86 -7.20 23.26
N SER A 155 12.22 -8.14 22.38
CA SER A 155 13.45 -8.10 21.57
C SER A 155 13.14 -8.32 20.08
N ASP A 156 14.06 -7.91 19.22
CA ASP A 156 13.94 -8.06 17.77
C ASP A 156 12.70 -7.32 17.23
N PHE A 157 12.64 -6.00 17.46
CA PHE A 157 11.57 -5.19 16.89
C PHE A 157 11.40 -5.42 15.39
N ASN A 158 10.18 -5.77 14.99
CA ASN A 158 9.84 -6.05 13.62
C ASN A 158 9.21 -4.83 12.95
N TYR A 159 8.07 -4.36 13.48
CA TYR A 159 7.31 -3.26 12.89
C TYR A 159 6.32 -2.63 13.88
N TYR A 160 6.01 -1.36 13.64
CA TYR A 160 4.78 -0.73 14.11
C TYR A 160 3.65 -1.06 13.14
N LYS A 161 2.46 -1.32 13.66
CA LYS A 161 1.23 -1.44 12.87
C LYS A 161 0.16 -0.55 13.44
N ILE A 162 -0.32 0.41 12.65
CA ILE A 162 -1.50 1.20 13.01
C ILE A 162 -2.70 0.36 12.66
N VAL A 163 -3.51 0.06 13.68
CA VAL A 163 -4.72 -0.76 13.57
C VAL A 163 -5.94 0.12 13.71
N ALA A 164 -7.02 -0.28 13.07
CA ALA A 164 -8.29 0.42 13.11
C ALA A 164 -9.42 -0.59 13.23
N SER A 165 -10.45 -0.29 14.02
CA SER A 165 -11.66 -1.09 14.12
C SER A 165 -12.87 -0.19 14.29
N LYS A 166 -13.98 -0.54 13.63
CA LYS A 166 -15.25 0.20 13.75
C LYS A 166 -16.01 -0.21 15.01
N THR A 167 -15.72 -1.40 15.55
CA THR A 167 -16.51 -2.04 16.60
C THR A 167 -15.67 -2.47 17.80
N ASP A 168 -14.38 -2.76 17.63
CA ASP A 168 -13.49 -3.09 18.75
C ASP A 168 -12.89 -1.81 19.33
N SER A 169 -13.19 -1.53 20.61
CA SER A 169 -12.64 -0.39 21.34
C SER A 169 -11.20 -0.59 21.83
N THR A 170 -10.61 -1.75 21.57
CA THR A 170 -9.24 -2.15 21.94
C THR A 170 -8.55 -2.86 20.76
N PRO A 171 -8.53 -2.24 19.56
CA PRO A 171 -8.11 -2.92 18.36
C PRO A 171 -6.65 -3.38 18.42
N VAL A 172 -6.35 -4.57 17.90
CA VAL A 172 -5.03 -5.19 17.98
C VAL A 172 -4.70 -6.01 16.72
N TYR A 173 -3.43 -5.96 16.30
CA TYR A 173 -2.96 -6.81 15.22
C TYR A 173 -2.66 -8.24 15.72
N PRO A 174 -3.00 -9.32 14.98
CA PRO A 174 -3.56 -9.33 13.62
C PRO A 174 -5.09 -9.28 13.53
N ASP A 175 -5.79 -9.38 14.65
CA ASP A 175 -7.22 -9.69 14.70
C ASP A 175 -8.07 -8.60 14.00
N ASP A 176 -7.73 -7.32 14.17
CA ASP A 176 -8.41 -6.20 13.49
C ASP A 176 -7.76 -5.79 12.16
N GLY A 177 -6.71 -6.47 11.72
CA GLY A 177 -5.91 -6.04 10.57
C GLY A 177 -5.01 -4.84 10.87
N TYR A 178 -4.63 -4.08 9.84
CA TYR A 178 -3.82 -2.86 9.99
C TYR A 178 -3.94 -1.95 8.76
N ILE A 179 -3.88 -0.64 8.98
CA ILE A 179 -4.02 0.40 7.95
C ILE A 179 -2.68 0.98 7.49
N TYR A 180 -1.65 0.88 8.32
CA TYR A 180 -0.29 1.32 8.02
C TYR A 180 0.73 0.45 8.79
N TYR A 181 1.92 0.30 8.24
CA TYR A 181 3.04 -0.30 8.95
C TYR A 181 4.37 0.35 8.55
N THR A 182 5.32 0.29 9.46
CA THR A 182 6.73 0.65 9.20
C THR A 182 7.64 -0.18 10.09
N SER A 183 8.81 -0.55 9.59
CA SER A 183 9.85 -1.27 10.36
C SER A 183 10.95 -0.34 10.87
N ASP A 184 10.85 0.97 10.58
CA ASP A 184 11.78 1.97 11.08
C ASP A 184 11.43 2.33 12.53
N THR A 185 12.35 2.04 13.45
CA THR A 185 12.19 2.32 14.89
C THR A 185 12.02 3.80 15.19
N TRP A 186 12.58 4.67 14.34
CA TRP A 186 12.56 6.13 14.52
C TRP A 186 11.32 6.79 13.93
N SER A 187 10.51 6.04 13.18
CA SER A 187 9.26 6.56 12.65
C SER A 187 8.29 6.88 13.78
N SER A 188 7.84 8.13 13.83
CA SER A 188 7.01 8.69 14.89
C SER A 188 5.64 9.18 14.42
N GLY A 189 5.34 9.06 13.12
CA GLY A 189 4.09 9.56 12.58
C GLY A 189 3.82 9.15 11.14
N TRP A 190 2.56 9.30 10.76
CA TRP A 190 2.04 9.02 9.42
C TRP A 190 0.81 9.89 9.16
N SER A 191 0.64 10.37 7.92
CA SER A 191 -0.54 11.12 7.50
C SER A 191 -1.19 10.42 6.31
N VAL A 192 -2.52 10.36 6.30
CA VAL A 192 -3.29 9.73 5.24
C VAL A 192 -4.53 10.55 4.93
N ASP A 193 -4.79 10.74 3.64
CA ASP A 193 -6.09 11.15 3.13
C ASP A 193 -6.84 9.88 2.65
N PRO A 194 -7.83 9.39 3.42
CA PRO A 194 -8.58 8.19 3.08
C PRO A 194 -9.36 8.28 1.76
N SER A 195 -9.56 9.49 1.22
CA SER A 195 -10.27 9.74 -0.03
C SER A 195 -9.38 9.64 -1.28
N SER A 196 -8.06 9.77 -1.13
CA SER A 196 -7.09 9.86 -2.24
C SER A 196 -6.76 8.55 -2.96
N GLY A 197 -7.40 7.43 -2.61
CA GLY A 197 -7.22 6.14 -3.28
C GLY A 197 -5.85 5.45 -3.06
N GLY A 198 -4.90 6.08 -2.35
CA GLY A 198 -3.61 5.50 -1.97
C GLY A 198 -3.68 4.43 -0.86
N TYR A 199 -4.90 4.08 -0.44
CA TYR A 199 -5.20 3.20 0.67
C TYR A 199 -5.76 1.85 0.16
N ASN A 200 -5.01 0.75 0.33
CA ASN A 200 -5.45 -0.61 -0.05
C ASN A 200 -5.15 -1.63 1.06
N LYS A 201 -5.67 -1.35 2.27
CA LYS A 201 -5.51 -2.21 3.46
C LYS A 201 -6.88 -2.48 4.09
N SER A 202 -6.93 -3.39 5.06
CA SER A 202 -8.15 -3.75 5.80
C SER A 202 -7.99 -3.34 7.27
N PRO A 203 -8.97 -2.61 7.84
CA PRO A 203 -10.27 -2.24 7.26
C PRO A 203 -10.25 -0.93 6.47
N LYS A 204 -11.04 -0.87 5.37
CA LYS A 204 -11.25 0.38 4.63
C LYS A 204 -11.92 1.43 5.51
N LEU A 205 -11.31 2.63 5.55
CA LEU A 205 -11.83 3.77 6.29
C LEU A 205 -12.91 4.47 5.46
N GLU A 206 -14.12 4.53 6.01
CA GLU A 206 -15.29 5.16 5.40
C GLU A 206 -15.44 6.61 5.89
N ALA A 207 -15.62 7.55 4.96
CA ALA A 207 -15.89 8.95 5.26
C ALA A 207 -17.05 9.13 6.25
N GLY A 208 -16.88 10.01 7.25
CA GLY A 208 -17.89 10.32 8.26
C GLY A 208 -18.12 9.22 9.31
N GLN A 209 -17.46 8.06 9.19
CA GLN A 209 -17.54 7.00 10.18
C GLN A 209 -16.47 7.17 11.25
N THR A 210 -16.80 6.76 12.48
CA THR A 210 -15.87 6.80 13.61
C THR A 210 -15.23 5.44 13.81
N TYR A 211 -13.92 5.44 14.03
CA TYR A 211 -13.12 4.24 14.27
C TYR A 211 -12.28 4.41 15.53
N TYR A 212 -11.97 3.28 16.16
CA TYR A 212 -10.97 3.15 17.20
C TYR A 212 -9.62 2.82 16.55
N PHE A 213 -8.58 3.52 16.97
CA PHE A 213 -7.22 3.39 16.46
C PHE A 213 -6.24 3.05 17.58
N ALA A 214 -5.26 2.20 17.30
CA ALA A 214 -4.14 1.92 18.18
C ALA A 214 -2.86 1.62 17.37
N VAL A 215 -1.71 1.62 18.03
CA VAL A 215 -0.45 1.12 17.46
C VAL A 215 -0.09 -0.19 18.15
N THR A 216 0.05 -1.26 17.36
CA THR A 216 0.65 -2.51 17.82
C THR A 216 2.15 -2.49 17.53
N TYR A 217 2.95 -2.68 18.58
CA TYR A 217 4.39 -2.83 18.53
C TYR A 217 4.71 -4.33 18.44
N VAL A 218 5.29 -4.78 17.33
CA VAL A 218 5.53 -6.20 17.06
C VAL A 218 7.02 -6.52 17.17
N PHE A 219 7.34 -7.57 17.91
CA PHE A 219 8.68 -8.07 18.21
C PHE A 219 8.78 -9.56 17.85
N GLY A 220 10.00 -10.10 17.79
CA GLY A 220 10.21 -11.53 17.56
C GLY A 220 9.58 -12.42 18.64
N ASN A 221 9.56 -11.92 19.88
CA ASN A 221 9.11 -12.67 21.07
C ASN A 221 7.74 -12.19 21.64
N GLY A 222 6.99 -11.39 20.88
CA GLY A 222 5.65 -10.95 21.28
C GLY A 222 5.23 -9.60 20.69
N LYS A 223 4.22 -9.01 21.32
CA LYS A 223 3.70 -7.68 20.96
C LYS A 223 3.11 -6.98 22.18
N PHE A 224 2.95 -5.66 22.09
CA PHE A 224 2.14 -4.85 23.00
C PHE A 224 1.49 -3.69 22.22
N VAL A 225 0.51 -3.02 22.83
CA VAL A 225 -0.36 -2.03 22.17
C VAL A 225 -0.34 -0.71 22.95
N SER A 226 -0.46 0.42 22.24
CA SER A 226 -0.68 1.75 22.81
C SER A 226 -2.05 1.91 23.46
N ASN A 227 -2.34 3.10 23.98
CA ASN A 227 -3.73 3.53 24.19
C ASN A 227 -4.54 3.49 22.88
N THR A 228 -5.86 3.49 23.01
CA THR A 228 -6.80 3.62 21.91
C THR A 228 -7.27 5.06 21.77
N VAL A 229 -7.36 5.54 20.53
CA VAL A 229 -7.92 6.85 20.17
C VAL A 229 -9.11 6.65 19.25
N SER A 230 -10.23 7.30 19.56
CA SER A 230 -11.40 7.33 18.68
C SER A 230 -11.35 8.59 17.81
N ALA A 231 -11.47 8.43 16.49
CA ALA A 231 -11.55 9.56 15.56
C ALA A 231 -12.54 9.30 14.43
N THR A 232 -13.23 10.37 14.02
CA THR A 232 -14.10 10.33 12.84
C THR A 232 -13.26 10.57 11.59
N VAL A 233 -13.37 9.66 10.63
CA VAL A 233 -12.71 9.77 9.34
C VAL A 233 -13.23 11.02 8.64
N PRO A 234 -12.37 11.99 8.27
CA PRO A 234 -12.81 13.18 7.57
C PRO A 234 -13.48 12.76 6.27
N GLY A 235 -14.68 13.28 6.05
CA GLY A 235 -15.31 13.13 4.74
C GLY A 235 -14.62 14.05 3.75
N SER A 236 -14.35 13.55 2.55
CA SER A 236 -14.46 14.45 1.40
C SER A 236 -15.92 14.86 1.34
N SER A 237 -16.27 15.99 1.95
CA SER A 237 -17.44 16.69 1.44
C SER A 237 -17.06 17.02 0.01
N ALA A 238 -17.63 16.30 -0.97
CA ALA A 238 -17.75 16.87 -2.30
C ALA A 238 -18.20 18.33 -2.09
N PRO A 239 -17.53 19.31 -2.73
CA PRO A 239 -17.96 20.70 -2.60
C PRO A 239 -19.49 20.73 -2.79
N PRO A 240 -20.23 21.45 -1.92
CA PRO A 240 -21.69 21.43 -1.99
C PRO A 240 -22.09 21.66 -3.43
N ALA A 241 -22.87 20.72 -3.97
CA ALA A 241 -23.22 20.68 -5.38
C ALA A 241 -23.68 22.08 -5.82
N SER A 242 -22.94 22.69 -6.73
CA SER A 242 -23.19 24.06 -7.15
C SER A 242 -24.60 24.16 -7.71
N ALA A 243 -25.35 25.18 -7.29
CA ALA A 243 -26.65 25.47 -7.89
C ALA A 243 -26.44 25.71 -9.39
N PHE A 244 -27.12 24.92 -10.22
CA PHE A 244 -27.13 25.10 -11.67
C PHE A 244 -28.52 25.54 -12.06
N SER A 245 -28.69 26.82 -12.42
CA SER A 245 -30.03 27.42 -12.58
C SER A 245 -30.56 27.42 -14.01
N SER A 246 -29.70 27.22 -15.02
CA SER A 246 -30.05 27.54 -16.42
C SER A 246 -29.42 26.58 -17.43
N PRO A 247 -29.88 25.31 -17.50
CA PRO A 247 -29.56 24.44 -18.64
C PRO A 247 -30.10 25.09 -19.91
N SER A 248 -29.22 25.43 -20.85
CA SER A 248 -29.61 26.06 -22.10
C SER A 248 -28.97 25.38 -23.29
N LEU A 249 -29.70 25.32 -24.39
CA LEU A 249 -29.20 24.96 -25.71
C LEU A 249 -29.56 26.09 -26.67
N SER A 250 -28.60 26.45 -27.51
CA SER A 250 -28.80 27.28 -28.70
C SER A 250 -28.26 26.53 -29.92
N VAL A 251 -28.95 26.71 -31.05
CA VAL A 251 -28.61 26.07 -32.33
C VAL A 251 -28.64 27.15 -33.41
N SER A 252 -27.59 27.22 -34.22
CA SER A 252 -27.51 28.14 -35.35
C SER A 252 -27.04 27.40 -36.61
N SER A 253 -27.54 27.82 -37.77
CA SER A 253 -27.08 27.34 -39.08
C SER A 253 -26.28 28.43 -39.80
N ASN A 254 -25.05 28.14 -40.19
CA ASN A 254 -24.24 29.03 -41.03
C ASN A 254 -23.36 28.21 -41.99
N GLY A 255 -23.33 28.58 -43.26
CA GLY A 255 -22.46 27.94 -44.26
C GLY A 255 -22.68 26.43 -44.43
N GLY A 256 -23.91 25.94 -44.24
CA GLY A 256 -24.24 24.51 -44.31
C GLY A 256 -23.91 23.69 -43.06
N MET A 257 -23.35 24.33 -42.01
CA MET A 257 -23.08 23.70 -40.72
C MET A 257 -24.14 24.07 -39.68
N LEU A 258 -24.44 23.12 -38.81
CA LEU A 258 -25.15 23.31 -37.56
C LEU A 258 -24.14 23.49 -36.43
N SER A 259 -24.29 24.55 -35.66
CA SER A 259 -23.50 24.81 -34.45
C SER A 259 -24.42 24.80 -33.24
N PHE A 260 -24.07 23.97 -32.26
CA PHE A 260 -24.77 23.77 -31.00
C PHE A 260 -23.92 24.36 -29.87
N TYR A 261 -24.52 25.16 -29.01
CA TYR A 261 -23.88 25.70 -27.81
C TYR A 261 -24.78 25.50 -26.60
N TRP A 262 -24.20 25.04 -25.50
CA TRP A 262 -24.92 24.76 -24.26
C TRP A 262 -24.20 25.28 -23.03
N SER A 263 -24.95 25.43 -21.93
CA SER A 263 -24.39 25.81 -20.63
C SER A 263 -23.54 24.65 -20.06
N PRO A 264 -22.21 24.81 -19.87
CA PRO A 264 -21.39 23.78 -19.25
C PRO A 264 -21.69 23.67 -17.75
N LEU A 265 -21.46 22.48 -17.19
CA LEU A 265 -21.64 22.24 -15.77
C LEU A 265 -20.51 22.89 -14.96
N PRO A 266 -20.82 23.55 -13.82
CA PRO A 266 -19.81 24.13 -12.94
C PRO A 266 -19.01 23.07 -12.17
N SER A 267 -19.53 21.84 -12.05
CA SER A 267 -18.90 20.74 -11.33
C SER A 267 -19.52 19.40 -11.73
N GLY A 268 -18.85 18.28 -11.42
CA GLY A 268 -19.37 16.92 -11.66
C GLY A 268 -20.61 16.55 -10.86
N SER A 269 -20.98 17.38 -9.86
CA SER A 269 -22.23 17.31 -9.12
C SER A 269 -22.91 18.68 -9.06
N VAL A 270 -24.23 18.73 -9.27
CA VAL A 270 -25.01 19.99 -9.29
C VAL A 270 -26.36 19.83 -8.61
N VAL A 271 -26.93 20.94 -8.14
CA VAL A 271 -28.34 21.00 -7.75
C VAL A 271 -29.13 21.71 -8.85
N TYR A 272 -30.12 21.03 -9.42
CA TYR A 272 -31.04 21.58 -10.41
C TYR A 272 -32.49 21.36 -9.95
N ASN A 273 -33.30 22.42 -9.91
CA ASN A 273 -34.69 22.38 -9.44
C ASN A 273 -34.86 21.67 -8.08
N GLY A 274 -33.94 21.90 -7.15
CA GLY A 274 -33.96 21.31 -5.81
C GLY A 274 -33.56 19.83 -5.74
N THR A 275 -33.17 19.21 -6.86
CA THR A 275 -32.69 17.83 -6.92
C THR A 275 -31.17 17.81 -7.11
N ALA A 276 -30.47 16.98 -6.33
CA ALA A 276 -29.03 16.78 -6.47
C ALA A 276 -28.73 15.74 -7.55
N TYR A 277 -27.85 16.09 -8.48
CA TYR A 277 -27.35 15.22 -9.54
C TYR A 277 -25.85 15.02 -9.33
N GLU A 278 -25.41 13.76 -9.27
CA GLU A 278 -24.06 13.36 -8.88
C GLU A 278 -23.46 12.39 -9.91
N ASP A 279 -22.13 12.37 -9.99
CA ASP A 279 -21.39 11.53 -10.93
C ASP A 279 -21.76 11.83 -12.39
N PHE A 280 -21.49 13.06 -12.84
CA PHE A 280 -21.63 13.43 -14.26
C PHE A 280 -20.99 12.40 -15.18
N MET A 281 -21.75 11.97 -16.19
CA MET A 281 -21.30 10.98 -17.17
C MET A 281 -21.04 11.61 -18.53
N TYR A 282 -22.04 12.33 -19.08
CA TYR A 282 -21.96 12.93 -20.41
C TYR A 282 -23.13 13.89 -20.69
N TYR A 283 -22.92 14.76 -21.68
CA TYR A 283 -23.96 15.47 -22.40
C TYR A 283 -24.42 14.67 -23.62
N LYS A 284 -25.71 14.75 -23.95
CA LYS A 284 -26.25 14.22 -25.21
C LYS A 284 -27.11 15.25 -25.92
N VAL A 285 -26.75 15.59 -27.16
CA VAL A 285 -27.60 16.42 -28.03
C VAL A 285 -28.62 15.50 -28.69
N VAL A 286 -29.89 15.83 -28.53
CA VAL A 286 -31.04 15.04 -28.99
C VAL A 286 -31.77 15.82 -30.08
N ALA A 287 -32.21 15.12 -31.12
CA ALA A 287 -32.96 15.71 -32.23
C ALA A 287 -34.19 14.86 -32.54
N SER A 288 -35.35 15.50 -32.73
CA SER A 288 -36.57 14.81 -33.15
C SER A 288 -37.32 15.62 -34.20
N GLY A 289 -37.80 14.96 -35.25
CA GLY A 289 -38.63 15.60 -36.29
C GLY A 289 -40.08 15.81 -35.87
N THR A 290 -40.52 15.17 -34.79
CA THR A 290 -41.94 15.12 -34.39
C THR A 290 -42.18 15.43 -32.91
N ASN A 291 -41.22 15.12 -32.03
CA ASN A 291 -41.35 15.39 -30.59
C ASN A 291 -40.88 16.82 -30.27
N PRO A 292 -41.77 17.73 -29.83
CA PRO A 292 -41.39 19.09 -29.45
C PRO A 292 -40.64 19.18 -28.12
N ASN A 293 -40.47 18.08 -27.38
CA ASN A 293 -39.69 18.01 -26.14
C ASN A 293 -38.76 16.77 -26.17
N PRO A 294 -37.79 16.73 -27.08
CA PRO A 294 -36.96 15.55 -27.29
C PRO A 294 -36.05 15.27 -26.09
N VAL A 295 -35.93 14.00 -25.67
CA VAL A 295 -35.16 13.58 -24.49
C VAL A 295 -34.45 12.25 -24.71
N TYR A 296 -33.22 12.12 -24.19
CA TYR A 296 -32.50 10.85 -24.20
C TYR A 296 -32.99 9.93 -23.05
N PRO A 297 -33.18 8.61 -23.25
CA PRO A 297 -32.91 7.85 -24.47
C PRO A 297 -34.05 7.76 -25.49
N ASP A 298 -35.24 8.24 -25.14
CA ASP A 298 -36.47 7.97 -25.87
C ASP A 298 -36.43 8.47 -27.34
N ASP A 299 -35.78 9.61 -27.59
CA ASP A 299 -35.59 10.18 -28.93
C ASP A 299 -34.18 9.93 -29.51
N GLY A 300 -33.34 9.11 -28.86
CA GLY A 300 -31.96 8.88 -29.28
C GLY A 300 -31.01 10.06 -29.00
N TYR A 301 -29.93 10.17 -29.77
CA TYR A 301 -28.99 11.30 -29.71
C TYR A 301 -28.16 11.40 -31.01
N ILE A 302 -27.71 12.60 -31.34
CA ILE A 302 -26.84 12.89 -32.51
C ILE A 302 -25.40 13.26 -32.11
N CYS A 303 -25.17 13.56 -30.84
CA CYS A 303 -23.85 13.83 -30.27
C CYS A 303 -23.79 13.36 -28.81
N VAL A 304 -22.63 12.85 -28.39
CA VAL A 304 -22.29 12.58 -27.00
C VAL A 304 -20.97 13.27 -26.67
N GLN A 305 -20.90 13.90 -25.50
CA GLN A 305 -19.68 14.56 -25.02
C GLN A 305 -19.48 14.24 -23.54
N SER A 306 -18.33 13.67 -23.19
CA SER A 306 -17.99 13.25 -21.82
C SER A 306 -17.10 14.26 -21.08
N ASP A 307 -16.55 15.26 -21.76
CA ASP A 307 -15.83 16.34 -21.10
C ASP A 307 -16.82 17.26 -20.37
N LEU A 308 -16.66 17.38 -19.04
CA LEU A 308 -17.47 18.22 -18.16
C LEU A 308 -17.48 19.69 -18.62
N GLY A 309 -16.35 20.19 -19.12
CA GLY A 309 -16.18 21.59 -19.53
C GLY A 309 -16.69 21.92 -20.92
N ALA A 310 -17.14 20.93 -21.69
CA ALA A 310 -17.59 21.16 -23.05
C ALA A 310 -18.84 22.05 -23.09
N SER A 311 -18.85 23.00 -24.03
CA SER A 311 -19.91 24.00 -24.17
C SER A 311 -20.46 24.10 -25.60
N GLY A 312 -20.06 23.20 -26.50
CA GLY A 312 -20.54 23.21 -27.87
C GLY A 312 -20.00 22.10 -28.76
N TRP A 313 -20.64 21.95 -29.92
CA TRP A 313 -20.31 21.00 -30.97
C TRP A 313 -20.85 21.52 -32.31
N SER A 314 -20.17 21.25 -33.42
CA SER A 314 -20.66 21.60 -34.75
C SER A 314 -20.54 20.42 -35.72
N THR A 315 -21.46 20.36 -36.68
CA THR A 315 -21.60 19.23 -37.61
C THR A 315 -22.34 19.66 -38.89
N THR A 316 -22.30 18.83 -39.92
CA THR A 316 -23.22 18.96 -41.07
C THR A 316 -24.54 18.22 -40.78
N PRO A 317 -25.67 18.59 -41.39
CA PRO A 317 -26.92 17.82 -41.26
C PRO A 317 -26.74 16.34 -41.60
N ALA A 318 -26.02 16.04 -42.69
CA ALA A 318 -25.77 14.68 -43.13
C ALA A 318 -25.00 13.84 -42.10
N ASP A 319 -23.94 14.38 -41.51
CA ASP A 319 -23.15 13.70 -40.49
C ASP A 319 -23.93 13.49 -39.18
N ALA A 320 -24.90 14.37 -38.91
CA ALA A 320 -25.84 14.23 -37.80
C ALA A 320 -27.02 13.30 -38.11
N GLY A 321 -27.11 12.74 -39.32
CA GLY A 321 -28.24 11.91 -39.76
C GLY A 321 -29.54 12.67 -39.99
N LEU A 322 -29.46 13.97 -40.27
CA LEU A 322 -30.59 14.88 -40.50
C LEU A 322 -30.77 15.16 -42.00
N GLU A 323 -32.02 15.29 -42.45
CA GLU A 323 -32.34 15.62 -43.83
C GLU A 323 -32.43 17.14 -44.03
N SER A 324 -31.71 17.65 -45.03
CA SER A 324 -31.73 19.07 -45.40
C SER A 324 -33.15 19.53 -45.78
N GLY A 325 -33.54 20.73 -45.34
CA GLY A 325 -34.87 21.29 -45.56
C GLY A 325 -35.96 20.78 -44.60
N LYS A 326 -35.66 19.80 -43.73
CA LYS A 326 -36.60 19.37 -42.68
C LYS A 326 -36.40 20.14 -41.38
N THR A 327 -37.50 20.41 -40.69
CA THR A 327 -37.50 21.05 -39.37
C THR A 327 -37.39 20.01 -38.26
N TYR A 328 -36.51 20.28 -37.30
CA TYR A 328 -36.27 19.44 -36.14
C TYR A 328 -36.37 20.25 -34.84
N TYR A 329 -36.72 19.55 -33.76
CA TYR A 329 -36.62 20.02 -32.39
C TYR A 329 -35.34 19.47 -31.77
N PHE A 330 -34.56 20.33 -31.12
CA PHE A 330 -33.28 20.01 -30.52
C PHE A 330 -33.30 20.31 -29.02
N ALA A 331 -32.73 19.42 -28.22
CA ALA A 331 -32.48 19.66 -26.79
C ALA A 331 -31.17 19.00 -26.37
N ILE A 332 -30.63 19.39 -25.21
CA ILE A 332 -29.49 18.70 -24.61
C ILE A 332 -29.89 18.04 -23.30
N THR A 333 -29.54 16.76 -23.16
CA THR A 333 -29.73 15.99 -21.93
C THR A 333 -28.41 15.92 -21.16
N TYR A 334 -28.44 16.34 -19.90
CA TYR A 334 -27.35 16.22 -18.94
C TYR A 334 -27.52 14.91 -18.18
N VAL A 335 -26.56 13.99 -18.25
CA VAL A 335 -26.67 12.64 -17.70
C VAL A 335 -25.67 12.42 -16.57
N PHE A 336 -26.18 11.86 -15.47
CA PHE A 336 -25.52 11.62 -14.21
C PHE A 336 -25.75 10.17 -13.77
N GLY A 337 -24.91 9.65 -12.87
CA GLY A 337 -25.07 8.29 -12.34
C GLY A 337 -26.42 8.10 -11.63
N ASN A 338 -26.95 9.16 -11.02
CA ASN A 338 -28.20 9.14 -10.25
C ASN A 338 -29.42 9.71 -11.00
N GLY A 339 -29.29 10.16 -12.25
CA GLY A 339 -30.41 10.73 -13.00
C GLY A 339 -30.03 11.54 -14.23
N LYS A 340 -30.99 12.32 -14.73
CA LYS A 340 -30.80 13.22 -15.88
C LYS A 340 -31.75 14.42 -15.82
N PHE A 341 -31.42 15.49 -16.53
CA PHE A 341 -32.32 16.60 -16.82
C PHE A 341 -32.04 17.20 -18.21
N VAL A 342 -32.97 18.01 -18.73
CA VAL A 342 -32.98 18.51 -20.11
C VAL A 342 -33.04 20.04 -20.13
N SER A 343 -32.40 20.65 -21.14
CA SER A 343 -32.48 22.10 -21.41
C SER A 343 -33.83 22.53 -22.01
N ASN A 344 -33.93 23.81 -22.39
CA ASN A 344 -34.91 24.26 -23.37
C ASN A 344 -34.81 23.49 -24.70
N THR A 345 -35.89 23.52 -25.47
CA THR A 345 -35.93 23.02 -26.85
C THR A 345 -35.75 24.16 -27.84
N VAL A 346 -35.00 23.91 -28.92
CA VAL A 346 -34.80 24.81 -30.06
C VAL A 346 -35.36 24.17 -31.31
N GLN A 347 -36.17 24.90 -32.07
CA GLN A 347 -36.68 24.44 -33.36
C GLN A 347 -35.90 25.10 -34.50
N LEU A 348 -35.36 24.31 -35.43
CA LEU A 348 -34.58 24.82 -36.56
C LEU A 348 -34.73 23.90 -37.78
N THR A 349 -34.77 24.48 -38.98
CA THR A 349 -34.74 23.75 -40.25
C THR A 349 -33.30 23.48 -40.65
N ALA A 350 -32.96 22.20 -40.85
CA ALA A 350 -31.62 21.80 -41.25
C ALA A 350 -31.24 22.46 -42.59
N PRO A 351 -30.08 23.16 -42.67
CA PRO A 351 -29.68 23.94 -43.84
C PRO A 351 -29.40 23.10 -45.09
#